data_AF-A0A3R7B8E9-F1
#
_entry.id   AF-A0A3R7B8E9-F1
#
_cell.length_a   1.000
_cell.length_b   1.000
_cell.length_c   1.000
_cell.angle_alpha   90.00
_cell.angle_beta   90.00
_cell.angle_gamma   90.00
#
_symmetry.space_group_name_H-M   'P 1'
#
loop_
_entity.id
_entity.type
_entity.pdbx_description
1 polymer ?
#
loop_
_entity_poly.entity_id
_entity_poly.type
_entity_poly.pdbx_seq_one_letter_code
_entity_poly.pdbx_strand_id
1 'polypeptide(L)'
;MVPPIPRELTEEDKLFQAVKDRNVDALNAILKAGKVNVNAMRPVDMIQSTVLYVAALYPCMAIVQSLLAVPTIDVNLPNRIHKNATTPLMRSIQKGNLDIADVLISRHDTMCNAVTDSVATEVASYNRAAIVPKLWPRLSPALRAKCMSEALKAESFEVVAALIEVGCNFEVTYNNSDALLIAAVAKHVTIQGLVGLLLQDLPFLVVDDDDDGNIIADNPEYMGSWSAFVLPGLRLSDDVRKEVVIDTLLSHATFHRVPRQILLEQFVYAKDIHGRTAFDTTETSVKEHLQRLFFFMQRYEFVPGPAAHVSATSVVRLAYDHGICHQVFHELADQLNVCLTLKQFRQ
;
A
#
# COMPACT_ATOMS: atom_id res chain seq x y z
N MET A 1 -43.39 -31.09 -38.08
CA MET A 1 -42.79 -30.20 -37.07
C MET A 1 -43.00 -28.76 -37.53
N VAL A 2 -43.83 -28.00 -36.82
CA VAL A 2 -43.96 -26.56 -37.08
C VAL A 2 -42.68 -25.90 -36.56
N PRO A 3 -41.95 -25.11 -37.37
CA PRO A 3 -40.79 -24.38 -36.86
C PRO A 3 -41.26 -23.44 -35.73
N PRO A 4 -40.49 -23.28 -34.65
CA PRO A 4 -40.89 -22.40 -33.56
C PRO A 4 -41.10 -20.99 -34.14
N ILE A 5 -42.31 -20.46 -33.98
CA ILE A 5 -42.65 -19.09 -34.36
C ILE A 5 -41.66 -18.19 -33.60
N PRO A 6 -40.84 -17.36 -34.28
CA PRO A 6 -39.92 -16.48 -33.58
C PRO A 6 -40.75 -15.56 -32.68
N ARG A 7 -40.54 -15.69 -31.37
CA ARG A 7 -41.14 -14.78 -30.38
C ARG A 7 -40.73 -13.36 -30.77
N GLU A 8 -41.70 -12.48 -30.98
CA GLU A 8 -41.40 -11.06 -31.19
C GLU A 8 -40.54 -10.56 -30.03
N LEU A 9 -39.37 -10.01 -30.36
CA LEU A 9 -38.47 -9.42 -29.39
C LEU A 9 -39.17 -8.23 -28.74
N THR A 10 -39.36 -8.30 -27.42
CA THR A 10 -39.90 -7.16 -26.67
C THR A 10 -38.92 -5.98 -26.69
N GLU A 11 -39.37 -4.76 -26.39
CA GLU A 11 -38.49 -3.59 -26.36
C GLU A 11 -37.34 -3.75 -25.35
N GLU A 12 -37.57 -4.45 -24.23
CA GLU A 12 -36.48 -4.81 -23.32
C GLU A 12 -35.52 -5.82 -23.95
N ASP A 13 -35.99 -6.82 -24.70
CA ASP A 13 -35.10 -7.78 -25.35
C ASP A 13 -34.20 -7.07 -26.38
N LYS A 14 -34.74 -6.08 -27.11
CA LYS A 14 -33.98 -5.21 -28.01
C LYS A 14 -32.97 -4.35 -27.24
N LEU A 15 -33.35 -3.79 -26.09
CA LEU A 15 -32.45 -3.00 -25.24
C LEU A 15 -31.27 -3.85 -24.76
N PHE A 16 -31.53 -5.07 -24.28
CA PHE A 16 -30.48 -6.01 -23.86
C PHE A 16 -29.59 -6.43 -25.04
N GLN A 17 -30.15 -6.66 -26.22
CA GLN A 17 -29.39 -6.99 -27.42
C GLN A 17 -28.47 -5.83 -27.84
N ALA A 18 -28.96 -4.59 -27.83
CA ALA A 18 -28.15 -3.41 -28.10
C ALA A 18 -26.95 -3.29 -27.14
N VAL A 19 -27.15 -3.63 -25.86
CA VAL A 19 -26.06 -3.67 -24.88
C VAL A 19 -25.04 -4.76 -25.18
N LYS A 20 -25.49 -5.99 -25.46
CA LYS A 20 -24.60 -7.12 -25.80
C LYS A 20 -23.79 -6.85 -27.07
N ASP A 21 -24.41 -6.22 -28.06
CA ASP A 21 -23.77 -5.84 -29.32
C ASP A 21 -22.89 -4.59 -29.20
N ARG A 22 -22.93 -3.91 -28.04
CA ARG A 22 -22.26 -2.63 -27.77
C ARG A 22 -22.71 -1.50 -28.72
N ASN A 23 -23.95 -1.56 -29.18
CA ASN A 23 -24.53 -0.60 -30.11
C ASN A 23 -25.16 0.59 -29.36
N VAL A 24 -24.36 1.65 -29.16
CA VAL A 24 -24.76 2.87 -28.45
C VAL A 24 -25.90 3.61 -29.16
N ASP A 25 -25.90 3.65 -30.48
CA ASP A 25 -26.93 4.36 -31.26
C ASP A 25 -28.29 3.68 -31.13
N ALA A 26 -28.33 2.34 -31.27
CA ALA A 26 -29.53 1.57 -31.06
C ALA A 26 -30.04 1.69 -29.62
N LEU A 27 -29.15 1.62 -28.64
CA LEU A 27 -29.48 1.85 -27.24
C LEU A 27 -30.14 3.22 -27.03
N ASN A 28 -29.50 4.30 -27.50
CA ASN A 28 -30.00 5.66 -27.34
C ASN A 28 -31.34 5.87 -28.04
N ALA A 29 -31.55 5.27 -29.22
CA ALA A 29 -32.83 5.33 -29.91
C ALA A 29 -33.95 4.65 -29.10
N ILE A 30 -33.69 3.48 -28.51
CA ILE A 30 -34.65 2.75 -27.67
C ILE A 30 -34.95 3.54 -26.39
N LEU A 31 -33.92 4.06 -25.72
CA LEU A 31 -34.09 4.86 -24.50
C LEU A 31 -34.90 6.15 -24.77
N LYS A 32 -34.61 6.85 -25.88
CA LYS A 32 -35.32 8.08 -26.28
C LYS A 32 -36.80 7.84 -26.60
N ALA A 33 -37.15 6.65 -27.09
CA ALA A 33 -38.55 6.30 -27.33
C ALA A 33 -39.36 6.20 -26.02
N GLY A 34 -38.71 6.01 -24.86
CA GLY A 34 -39.31 6.09 -23.54
C GLY A 34 -40.29 4.95 -23.19
N LYS A 35 -40.38 3.91 -24.02
CA LYS A 35 -41.33 2.79 -23.87
C LYS A 35 -40.77 1.60 -23.09
N VAL A 36 -39.49 1.64 -22.71
CA VAL A 36 -38.78 0.50 -22.12
C VAL A 36 -38.64 0.65 -20.61
N ASN A 37 -38.84 -0.45 -19.88
CA ASN A 37 -38.47 -0.50 -18.47
C ASN A 37 -36.99 -0.87 -18.31
N VAL A 38 -36.13 0.12 -18.03
CA VAL A 38 -34.68 -0.08 -17.84
C VAL A 38 -34.33 -0.94 -16.61
N ASN A 39 -35.27 -1.13 -15.69
CA ASN A 39 -35.10 -1.98 -14.51
C ASN A 39 -35.70 -3.38 -14.69
N ALA A 40 -36.20 -3.71 -15.89
CA ALA A 40 -36.72 -5.03 -16.19
C ALA A 40 -35.62 -6.08 -16.04
N MET A 41 -35.94 -7.16 -15.33
CA MET A 41 -35.05 -8.30 -15.21
C MET A 41 -35.32 -9.27 -16.35
N ARG A 42 -34.28 -9.60 -17.10
CA ARG A 42 -34.35 -10.55 -18.21
C ARG A 42 -33.37 -11.69 -18.00
N PRO A 43 -33.70 -12.90 -18.48
CA PRO A 43 -32.77 -14.02 -18.44
C PRO A 43 -31.60 -13.74 -19.40
N VAL A 44 -30.40 -13.66 -18.85
CA VAL A 44 -29.13 -13.57 -19.57
C VAL A 44 -28.25 -14.67 -19.02
N ASP A 45 -27.81 -15.61 -19.86
CA ASP A 45 -26.93 -16.71 -19.45
C ASP A 45 -27.41 -17.47 -18.21
N MET A 46 -28.72 -17.79 -18.18
CA MET A 46 -29.42 -18.51 -17.09
C MET A 46 -29.59 -17.74 -15.77
N ILE A 47 -29.16 -16.48 -15.71
CA ILE A 47 -29.40 -15.59 -14.56
C ILE A 47 -30.37 -14.47 -14.94
N GLN A 48 -31.20 -14.06 -13.98
CA GLN A 48 -32.12 -12.95 -14.15
C GLN A 48 -31.39 -11.66 -13.75
N SER A 49 -31.19 -10.74 -14.70
CA SER A 49 -30.37 -9.54 -14.50
C SER A 49 -31.00 -8.30 -15.14
N THR A 50 -30.64 -7.12 -14.66
CA THR A 50 -31.02 -5.84 -15.27
C THR A 50 -30.09 -5.48 -16.44
N VAL A 51 -30.51 -4.53 -17.27
CA VAL A 51 -29.68 -4.08 -18.40
C VAL A 51 -28.38 -3.42 -17.93
N LEU A 52 -28.41 -2.70 -16.80
CA LEU A 52 -27.22 -2.08 -16.22
C LEU A 52 -26.23 -3.12 -15.69
N TYR A 53 -26.73 -4.21 -15.08
CA TYR A 53 -25.89 -5.35 -14.70
C TYR A 53 -25.16 -5.93 -15.91
N VAL A 54 -25.85 -6.11 -17.04
CA VAL A 54 -25.26 -6.64 -18.28
C VAL A 54 -24.24 -5.65 -18.84
N ALA A 55 -24.55 -4.35 -18.83
CA ALA A 55 -23.61 -3.31 -19.26
C ALA A 55 -22.32 -3.34 -18.45
N ALA A 56 -22.40 -3.58 -17.14
CA ALA A 56 -21.24 -3.71 -16.25
C ALA A 56 -20.33 -4.91 -16.57
N LEU A 57 -20.77 -5.88 -17.39
CA LEU A 57 -19.94 -6.99 -17.86
C LEU A 57 -18.90 -6.56 -18.89
N TYR A 58 -19.17 -5.50 -19.63
CA TYR A 58 -18.35 -5.07 -20.76
C TYR A 58 -17.65 -3.75 -20.46
N PRO A 59 -16.43 -3.52 -20.96
CA PRO A 59 -15.72 -2.26 -20.82
C PRO A 59 -16.28 -1.18 -21.78
N CYS A 60 -17.59 -0.90 -21.70
CA CYS A 60 -18.27 0.08 -22.57
C CYS A 60 -18.89 1.20 -21.75
N MET A 61 -18.08 2.21 -21.43
CA MET A 61 -18.50 3.37 -20.64
C MET A 61 -19.67 4.13 -21.27
N ALA A 62 -19.69 4.28 -22.60
CA ALA A 62 -20.75 5.00 -23.30
C ALA A 62 -22.15 4.42 -23.03
N ILE A 63 -22.28 3.09 -23.04
CA ILE A 63 -23.54 2.41 -22.72
C ILE A 63 -23.96 2.65 -21.28
N VAL A 64 -23.01 2.52 -20.34
CA VAL A 64 -23.28 2.77 -18.93
C VAL A 64 -23.74 4.20 -18.72
N GLN A 65 -23.08 5.20 -19.32
CA GLN A 65 -23.48 6.60 -19.22
C GLN A 65 -24.89 6.83 -19.78
N SER A 66 -25.22 6.28 -20.95
CA SER A 66 -26.57 6.36 -21.52
C SER A 66 -27.64 5.78 -20.60
N LEU A 67 -27.37 4.61 -19.98
CA LEU A 67 -28.29 4.00 -19.02
C LEU A 67 -28.42 4.82 -17.73
N LEU A 68 -27.30 5.33 -17.21
CA LEU A 68 -27.27 6.12 -15.97
C LEU A 68 -27.92 7.50 -16.12
N ALA A 69 -28.05 8.01 -17.34
CA ALA A 69 -28.77 9.24 -17.67
C ALA A 69 -30.30 9.08 -17.59
N VAL A 70 -30.83 7.85 -17.53
CA VAL A 70 -32.27 7.61 -17.39
C VAL A 70 -32.68 7.86 -15.94
N PRO A 71 -33.56 8.83 -15.63
CA PRO A 71 -33.84 9.22 -14.25
C PRO A 71 -34.42 8.12 -13.36
N THR A 72 -35.09 7.13 -13.96
CA THR A 72 -35.73 6.02 -13.25
C THR A 72 -34.82 4.80 -13.08
N ILE A 73 -33.56 4.86 -13.52
CA ILE A 73 -32.62 3.73 -13.41
C ILE A 73 -32.34 3.43 -11.94
N ASP A 74 -32.46 2.16 -11.54
CA ASP A 74 -32.03 1.69 -10.23
C ASP A 74 -30.67 0.98 -10.37
N VAL A 75 -29.65 1.61 -9.80
CA VAL A 75 -28.25 1.14 -9.89
C VAL A 75 -27.93 0.01 -8.92
N ASN A 76 -28.84 -0.31 -8.00
CA ASN A 76 -28.60 -1.24 -6.90
C ASN A 76 -29.25 -2.61 -7.11
N LEU A 77 -30.07 -2.78 -8.16
CA LEU A 77 -30.77 -4.04 -8.42
C LEU A 77 -29.78 -5.18 -8.68
N PRO A 78 -29.69 -6.18 -7.79
CA PRO A 78 -28.80 -7.30 -8.00
C PRO A 78 -29.38 -8.27 -9.04
N ASN A 79 -28.54 -9.13 -9.58
CA ASN A 79 -29.05 -10.31 -10.28
C ASN A 79 -29.85 -11.20 -9.31
N ARG A 80 -30.83 -11.94 -9.85
CA ARG A 80 -31.60 -12.93 -9.11
C ARG A 80 -30.95 -14.30 -9.30
N ILE A 81 -30.21 -14.71 -8.29
CA ILE A 81 -29.69 -16.07 -8.12
C ILE A 81 -29.90 -16.51 -6.66
N HIS A 82 -30.01 -17.83 -6.43
CA HIS A 82 -30.33 -18.37 -5.10
C HIS A 82 -29.25 -18.13 -4.04
N LYS A 83 -28.00 -17.85 -4.45
CA LYS A 83 -26.85 -17.56 -3.58
C LYS A 83 -26.00 -16.49 -4.23
N ASN A 84 -25.52 -15.51 -3.46
CA ASN A 84 -24.52 -14.50 -3.87
C ASN A 84 -25.01 -13.46 -4.89
N ALA A 85 -26.20 -12.89 -4.64
CA ALA A 85 -26.77 -11.84 -5.46
C ALA A 85 -25.77 -10.66 -5.64
N THR A 86 -25.46 -10.33 -6.88
CA THR A 86 -24.41 -9.38 -7.27
C THR A 86 -25.04 -8.13 -7.89
N THR A 87 -24.67 -6.95 -7.41
CA THR A 87 -25.09 -5.66 -8.00
C THR A 87 -24.27 -5.31 -9.26
N PRO A 88 -24.72 -4.35 -10.09
CA PRO A 88 -23.91 -3.85 -11.20
C PRO A 88 -22.52 -3.36 -10.77
N LEU A 89 -22.42 -2.69 -9.62
CA LEU A 89 -21.14 -2.26 -9.05
C LEU A 89 -20.22 -3.45 -8.76
N MET A 90 -20.69 -4.43 -7.99
CA MET A 90 -19.92 -5.63 -7.69
C MET A 90 -19.48 -6.33 -8.99
N ARG A 91 -20.38 -6.44 -9.97
CA ARG A 91 -20.07 -7.08 -11.25
C ARG A 91 -18.97 -6.36 -12.04
N SER A 92 -18.98 -5.02 -12.04
CA SER A 92 -17.91 -4.23 -12.68
C SER A 92 -16.54 -4.47 -12.04
N ILE A 93 -16.49 -4.62 -10.70
CA ILE A 93 -15.28 -4.95 -9.94
C ILE A 93 -14.78 -6.36 -10.29
N GLN A 94 -15.67 -7.36 -10.28
CA GLN A 94 -15.34 -8.73 -10.67
C GLN A 94 -14.71 -8.79 -12.07
N LYS A 95 -15.29 -8.04 -13.02
CA LYS A 95 -14.81 -7.99 -14.41
C LYS A 95 -13.59 -7.08 -14.63
N GLY A 96 -13.19 -6.30 -13.63
CA GLY A 96 -12.08 -5.36 -13.75
C GLY A 96 -12.39 -4.11 -14.56
N ASN A 97 -13.68 -3.83 -14.79
CA ASN A 97 -14.15 -2.63 -15.46
C ASN A 97 -14.15 -1.46 -14.46
N LEU A 98 -12.96 -1.05 -14.00
CA LEU A 98 -12.81 -0.13 -12.88
C LEU A 98 -13.34 1.28 -13.16
N ASP A 99 -13.30 1.76 -14.41
CA ASP A 99 -13.91 3.03 -14.78
C ASP A 99 -15.43 3.00 -14.56
N ILE A 100 -16.07 1.87 -14.88
CA ILE A 100 -17.50 1.66 -14.65
C ILE A 100 -17.79 1.60 -13.13
N ALA A 101 -16.96 0.86 -12.38
CA ALA A 101 -17.07 0.79 -10.93
C ALA A 101 -16.97 2.19 -10.30
N ASP A 102 -16.04 3.00 -10.78
CA ASP A 102 -15.81 4.37 -10.33
C ASP A 102 -17.03 5.27 -10.56
N VAL A 103 -17.57 5.28 -11.79
CA VAL A 103 -18.79 6.03 -12.09
C VAL A 103 -19.96 5.59 -11.22
N LEU A 104 -20.11 4.29 -10.97
CA LEU A 104 -21.15 3.77 -10.09
C LEU A 104 -20.92 4.21 -8.64
N ILE A 105 -19.71 4.13 -8.09
CA ILE A 105 -19.38 4.56 -6.72
C ILE A 105 -19.63 6.07 -6.53
N SER A 106 -19.34 6.86 -7.56
CA SER A 106 -19.48 8.32 -7.54
C SER A 106 -20.94 8.78 -7.46
N ARG A 107 -21.92 7.92 -7.73
CA ARG A 107 -23.33 8.27 -7.58
C ARG A 107 -23.77 8.24 -6.13
N HIS A 108 -24.57 9.23 -5.75
CA HIS A 108 -25.09 9.37 -4.39
C HIS A 108 -26.02 8.21 -3.98
N ASP A 109 -26.81 7.69 -4.93
CA ASP A 109 -27.81 6.64 -4.76
C ASP A 109 -27.23 5.21 -4.77
N THR A 110 -25.92 5.05 -5.05
CA THR A 110 -25.26 3.74 -5.01
C THR A 110 -25.03 3.26 -3.59
N MET A 111 -25.54 2.07 -3.27
CA MET A 111 -25.44 1.41 -1.97
C MET A 111 -24.12 0.63 -1.83
N CYS A 112 -23.06 1.29 -1.40
CA CYS A 112 -21.75 0.65 -1.15
C CYS A 112 -21.73 -0.24 0.12
N ASN A 113 -22.74 -0.12 0.99
CA ASN A 113 -22.79 -0.78 2.31
C ASN A 113 -23.80 -1.93 2.43
N ALA A 114 -24.34 -2.43 1.31
CA ALA A 114 -25.30 -3.53 1.34
C ALA A 114 -24.69 -4.81 1.97
N VAL A 115 -25.48 -5.51 2.79
CA VAL A 115 -25.01 -6.57 3.72
C VAL A 115 -24.68 -7.89 3.03
N THR A 116 -25.23 -8.16 1.85
CA THR A 116 -24.99 -9.41 1.09
C THR A 116 -23.72 -9.28 0.24
N ASP A 117 -22.75 -10.19 0.40
CA ASP A 117 -21.48 -10.26 -0.34
C ASP A 117 -20.91 -8.88 -0.70
N SER A 118 -20.64 -8.11 0.36
CA SER A 118 -20.25 -6.70 0.30
C SER A 118 -19.21 -6.38 -0.77
N VAL A 119 -19.31 -5.17 -1.36
CA VAL A 119 -18.34 -4.63 -2.35
C VAL A 119 -16.88 -4.79 -1.88
N ALA A 120 -16.62 -4.65 -0.58
CA ALA A 120 -15.31 -4.89 0.03
C ALA A 120 -14.74 -6.30 -0.24
N THR A 121 -15.59 -7.34 -0.17
CA THR A 121 -15.19 -8.73 -0.43
C THR A 121 -14.85 -8.93 -1.90
N GLU A 122 -15.56 -8.28 -2.81
CA GLU A 122 -15.28 -8.33 -4.26
C GLU A 122 -13.97 -7.62 -4.61
N VAL A 123 -13.71 -6.46 -3.99
CA VAL A 123 -12.44 -5.73 -4.16
C VAL A 123 -11.25 -6.58 -3.72
N ALA A 124 -11.36 -7.23 -2.54
CA ALA A 124 -10.36 -8.15 -2.04
C ALA A 124 -10.19 -9.38 -2.96
N SER A 125 -11.26 -10.14 -3.20
CA SER A 125 -11.22 -11.41 -3.94
C SER A 125 -10.69 -11.29 -5.36
N TYR A 126 -10.87 -10.13 -6.00
CA TYR A 126 -10.42 -9.88 -7.37
C TYR A 126 -9.22 -8.93 -7.45
N ASN A 127 -8.57 -8.61 -6.31
CA ASN A 127 -7.40 -7.75 -6.19
C ASN A 127 -7.57 -6.39 -6.93
N ARG A 128 -8.67 -5.67 -6.67
CA ARG A 128 -9.01 -4.42 -7.37
C ARG A 128 -8.54 -3.17 -6.63
N ALA A 129 -7.23 -3.06 -6.39
CA ALA A 129 -6.64 -2.00 -5.58
C ALA A 129 -7.00 -0.56 -6.01
N ALA A 130 -7.03 -0.30 -7.33
CA ALA A 130 -7.25 1.06 -7.85
C ALA A 130 -8.63 1.67 -7.51
N ILE A 131 -9.62 0.87 -7.12
CA ILE A 131 -10.94 1.38 -6.71
C ILE A 131 -11.00 1.76 -5.22
N VAL A 132 -10.04 1.29 -4.42
CA VAL A 132 -10.02 1.47 -2.95
C VAL A 132 -10.13 2.95 -2.55
N PRO A 133 -9.36 3.90 -3.12
CA PRO A 133 -9.42 5.30 -2.70
C PRO A 133 -10.80 5.93 -2.84
N LYS A 134 -11.54 5.55 -3.88
CA LYS A 134 -12.90 6.07 -4.12
C LYS A 134 -13.96 5.35 -3.31
N LEU A 135 -13.80 4.04 -3.10
CA LEU A 135 -14.73 3.24 -2.31
C LEU A 135 -14.61 3.54 -0.81
N TRP A 136 -13.39 3.72 -0.30
CA TRP A 136 -13.08 3.89 1.12
C TRP A 136 -13.95 4.91 1.87
N PRO A 137 -14.14 6.16 1.39
CA PRO A 137 -14.98 7.14 2.08
C PRO A 137 -16.46 6.75 2.11
N ARG A 138 -16.92 5.87 1.21
CA ARG A 138 -18.31 5.40 1.14
C ARG A 138 -18.58 4.20 2.06
N LEU A 139 -17.54 3.54 2.59
CA LEU A 139 -17.69 2.37 3.45
C LEU A 139 -17.89 2.74 4.93
N SER A 140 -18.79 2.01 5.59
CA SER A 140 -18.96 2.01 7.04
C SER A 140 -17.74 1.41 7.75
N PRO A 141 -17.49 1.76 9.02
CA PRO A 141 -16.35 1.22 9.78
C PRO A 141 -16.30 -0.31 9.81
N ALA A 142 -17.45 -0.98 9.95
CA ALA A 142 -17.53 -2.44 9.96
C ALA A 142 -17.07 -3.05 8.62
N LEU A 143 -17.44 -2.46 7.49
CA LEU A 143 -17.01 -2.94 6.18
C LEU A 143 -15.56 -2.58 5.86
N ARG A 144 -15.03 -1.49 6.40
CA ARG A 144 -13.60 -1.15 6.31
C ARG A 144 -12.73 -2.22 6.98
N ALA A 145 -13.07 -2.58 8.23
CA ALA A 145 -12.37 -3.65 8.95
C ALA A 145 -12.49 -4.99 8.22
N LYS A 146 -13.69 -5.31 7.70
CA LYS A 146 -13.90 -6.52 6.89
C LYS A 146 -13.03 -6.51 5.64
N CYS A 147 -12.96 -5.40 4.91
CA CYS A 147 -12.16 -5.26 3.69
C CYS A 147 -10.70 -5.65 3.92
N MET A 148 -10.10 -5.15 5.00
CA MET A 148 -8.73 -5.47 5.37
C MET A 148 -8.56 -6.95 5.67
N SER A 149 -9.44 -7.52 6.50
CA SER A 149 -9.38 -8.95 6.85
C SER A 149 -9.53 -9.88 5.64
N GLU A 150 -10.40 -9.53 4.68
CA GLU A 150 -10.60 -10.31 3.47
C GLU A 150 -9.43 -10.16 2.49
N ALA A 151 -8.85 -8.96 2.36
CA ALA A 151 -7.68 -8.73 1.52
C ALA A 151 -6.46 -9.52 2.01
N LEU A 152 -6.25 -9.59 3.33
CA LEU A 152 -5.18 -10.39 3.94
C LEU A 152 -5.41 -11.90 3.73
N LYS A 153 -6.63 -12.40 3.97
CA LYS A 153 -7.00 -13.82 3.72
C LYS A 153 -6.83 -14.22 2.25
N ALA A 154 -7.12 -13.31 1.33
CA ALA A 154 -6.99 -13.53 -0.12
C ALA A 154 -5.58 -13.22 -0.65
N GLU A 155 -4.62 -12.86 0.22
CA GLU A 155 -3.26 -12.44 -0.16
C GLU A 155 -3.22 -11.36 -1.25
N SER A 156 -4.23 -10.49 -1.27
CA SER A 156 -4.39 -9.43 -2.26
C SER A 156 -3.62 -8.19 -1.82
N PHE A 157 -2.29 -8.29 -1.82
CA PHE A 157 -1.39 -7.29 -1.23
C PHE A 157 -1.43 -5.92 -1.92
N GLU A 158 -1.88 -5.81 -3.17
CA GLU A 158 -2.13 -4.51 -3.80
C GLU A 158 -3.33 -3.80 -3.15
N VAL A 159 -4.39 -4.54 -2.82
CA VAL A 159 -5.53 -3.99 -2.08
C VAL A 159 -5.11 -3.59 -0.67
N VAL A 160 -4.30 -4.42 0.00
CA VAL A 160 -3.77 -4.09 1.34
C VAL A 160 -2.91 -2.82 1.29
N ALA A 161 -2.03 -2.69 0.30
CA ALA A 161 -1.25 -1.49 0.07
C ALA A 161 -2.13 -0.25 -0.13
N ALA A 162 -3.15 -0.34 -1.00
CA ALA A 162 -4.08 0.75 -1.23
C ALA A 162 -4.89 1.11 0.03
N LEU A 163 -5.23 0.13 0.89
CA LEU A 163 -5.88 0.35 2.18
C LEU A 163 -4.98 1.10 3.16
N ILE A 164 -3.69 0.75 3.22
CA ILE A 164 -2.70 1.45 4.04
C ILE A 164 -2.59 2.92 3.59
N GLU A 165 -2.53 3.17 2.28
CA GLU A 165 -2.40 4.53 1.73
C GLU A 165 -3.61 5.43 1.97
N VAL A 166 -4.81 4.85 2.16
CA VAL A 166 -6.02 5.61 2.55
C VAL A 166 -6.19 5.71 4.07
N GLY A 167 -5.18 5.32 4.85
CA GLY A 167 -5.17 5.40 6.31
C GLY A 167 -6.01 4.33 7.01
N CYS A 168 -6.15 3.14 6.44
CA CYS A 168 -6.71 2.00 7.16
C CYS A 168 -5.76 1.60 8.30
N ASN A 169 -6.30 1.39 9.50
CA ASN A 169 -5.55 0.78 10.59
C ASN A 169 -5.22 -0.68 10.24
N PHE A 170 -4.04 -1.13 10.66
CA PHE A 170 -3.56 -2.48 10.41
C PHE A 170 -2.72 -2.99 11.57
N GLU A 171 -2.58 -4.31 11.63
CA GLU A 171 -1.64 -4.98 12.53
C GLU A 171 -0.29 -5.12 11.82
N VAL A 172 0.80 -5.02 12.59
CA VAL A 172 2.18 -5.10 12.07
C VAL A 172 2.47 -6.48 11.49
N THR A 173 1.88 -7.52 12.06
CA THR A 173 1.97 -8.91 11.57
C THR A 173 0.63 -9.35 10.97
N TYR A 174 0.66 -10.40 10.16
CA TYR A 174 -0.54 -11.00 9.60
C TYR A 174 -0.49 -12.53 9.62
N ASN A 175 -1.63 -13.18 9.32
CA ASN A 175 -1.79 -14.64 9.24
C ASN A 175 -1.50 -15.43 10.53
N ASN A 176 -1.48 -14.79 11.71
CA ASN A 176 -1.12 -15.40 13.00
C ASN A 176 0.26 -16.09 12.97
N SER A 177 1.12 -15.77 12.01
CA SER A 177 2.39 -16.47 11.73
C SER A 177 3.62 -15.62 12.06
N ASP A 178 3.46 -14.57 12.88
CA ASP A 178 4.46 -13.54 13.17
C ASP A 178 5.12 -12.94 11.91
N ALA A 179 4.48 -13.10 10.74
CA ALA A 179 4.99 -12.61 9.48
C ALA A 179 4.72 -11.11 9.41
N LEU A 180 5.79 -10.32 9.25
CA LEU A 180 5.68 -8.87 9.13
C LEU A 180 4.95 -8.47 7.86
N LEU A 181 3.92 -7.63 7.99
CA LEU A 181 3.11 -7.17 6.87
C LEU A 181 3.95 -6.42 5.83
N ILE A 182 4.94 -5.63 6.28
CA ILE A 182 5.85 -4.90 5.41
C ILE A 182 6.53 -5.82 4.38
N ALA A 183 6.90 -7.04 4.77
CA ALA A 183 7.54 -8.00 3.87
C ALA A 183 6.64 -8.39 2.68
N ALA A 184 5.33 -8.41 2.88
CA ALA A 184 4.36 -8.78 1.86
C ALA A 184 3.92 -7.59 0.99
N VAL A 185 3.78 -6.40 1.57
CA VAL A 185 3.19 -5.23 0.90
C VAL A 185 4.22 -4.24 0.34
N ALA A 186 5.49 -4.29 0.75
CA ALA A 186 6.48 -3.27 0.40
C ALA A 186 6.67 -3.04 -1.12
N LYS A 187 6.45 -4.07 -1.95
CA LYS A 187 6.51 -3.96 -3.41
C LYS A 187 5.33 -3.22 -4.06
N HIS A 188 4.29 -2.90 -3.28
CA HIS A 188 3.03 -2.35 -3.76
C HIS A 188 2.68 -0.97 -3.19
N VAL A 189 3.48 -0.47 -2.25
CA VAL A 189 3.25 0.83 -1.59
C VAL A 189 4.19 1.90 -2.10
N THR A 190 3.75 3.15 -2.02
CA THR A 190 4.58 4.34 -2.24
C THR A 190 5.60 4.55 -1.11
N ILE A 191 6.51 5.50 -1.29
CA ILE A 191 7.44 5.96 -0.24
C ILE A 191 6.68 6.37 1.03
N GLN A 192 5.57 7.11 0.88
CA GLN A 192 4.76 7.54 2.02
C GLN A 192 4.07 6.36 2.71
N GLY A 193 3.57 5.40 1.94
CA GLY A 193 3.03 4.15 2.48
C GLY A 193 4.06 3.36 3.30
N LEU A 194 5.30 3.26 2.81
CA LEU A 194 6.40 2.62 3.56
C LEU A 194 6.77 3.37 4.83
N VAL A 195 6.86 4.69 4.79
CA VAL A 195 7.07 5.51 5.99
C VAL A 195 5.94 5.27 6.99
N GLY A 196 4.68 5.25 6.54
CA GLY A 196 3.53 4.92 7.37
C GLY A 196 3.61 3.53 8.00
N LEU A 197 4.07 2.52 7.26
CA LEU A 197 4.33 1.16 7.78
C LEU A 197 5.41 1.15 8.86
N LEU A 198 6.54 1.83 8.61
CA LEU A 198 7.66 1.87 9.56
C LEU A 198 7.31 2.62 10.84
N LEU A 199 6.54 3.71 10.74
CA LEU A 199 6.10 4.49 11.91
C LEU A 199 5.20 3.70 12.87
N GLN A 200 4.53 2.63 12.40
CA GLN A 200 3.71 1.77 13.26
C GLN A 200 4.54 0.77 14.08
N ASP A 201 5.79 0.52 13.71
CA ASP A 201 6.65 -0.48 14.34
C ASP A 201 8.11 0.00 14.35
N LEU A 202 8.36 1.02 15.18
CA LEU A 202 9.69 1.59 15.39
C LEU A 202 10.43 0.84 16.51
N PRO A 203 11.77 0.76 16.46
CA PRO A 203 12.57 0.14 17.51
C PRO A 203 12.59 0.94 18.83
N PHE A 204 12.01 2.15 18.82
CA PHE A 204 11.98 3.07 19.95
C PHE A 204 10.65 3.83 20.01
N LEU A 205 10.37 4.41 21.18
CA LEU A 205 9.22 5.26 21.46
C LEU A 205 9.72 6.69 21.69
N VAL A 206 9.03 7.68 21.13
CA VAL A 206 9.25 9.10 21.48
C VAL A 206 8.44 9.39 22.72
N VAL A 207 9.11 9.74 23.81
CA VAL A 207 8.49 10.05 25.10
C VAL A 207 8.56 11.55 25.37
N ASP A 208 7.65 12.04 26.21
CA ASP A 208 7.81 13.37 26.79
C ASP A 208 9.04 13.38 27.71
N ASP A 209 9.76 14.51 27.76
CA ASP A 209 10.95 14.70 28.60
C ASP A 209 10.72 14.10 29.98
N ASP A 210 11.45 13.03 30.27
CA ASP A 210 11.52 12.52 31.63
C ASP A 210 12.40 13.44 32.49
N ASP A 211 12.43 13.19 33.80
CA ASP A 211 13.22 13.99 34.74
C ASP A 211 14.74 13.95 34.42
N ASP A 212 15.19 13.02 33.58
CA ASP A 212 16.58 12.86 33.12
C ASP A 212 16.86 13.55 31.76
N GLY A 213 15.85 14.15 31.12
CA GLY A 213 15.95 14.82 29.82
C GLY A 213 16.07 13.86 28.64
N ASN A 214 15.66 12.60 28.81
CA ASN A 214 15.54 11.66 27.72
C ASN A 214 14.19 11.83 27.03
N ILE A 215 14.25 11.78 25.70
CA ILE A 215 13.10 11.97 24.80
C ILE A 215 12.80 10.72 23.96
N ILE A 216 13.58 9.65 24.17
CA ILE A 216 13.42 8.36 23.51
C ILE A 216 13.60 7.23 24.54
N ALA A 217 12.79 6.19 24.42
CA ALA A 217 12.93 4.92 25.14
C ALA A 217 12.89 3.73 24.15
N ASP A 218 13.49 2.60 24.53
CA ASP A 218 13.38 1.36 23.76
C ASP A 218 11.91 0.92 23.61
N ASN A 219 11.52 0.40 22.44
CA ASN A 219 10.18 -0.14 22.24
C ASN A 219 10.14 -1.66 22.55
N PRO A 220 9.53 -2.10 23.67
CA PRO A 220 9.44 -3.51 24.01
C PRO A 220 8.50 -4.31 23.09
N GLU A 221 7.62 -3.62 22.36
CA GLU A 221 6.67 -4.22 21.42
C GLU A 221 7.18 -4.21 19.97
N TYR A 222 8.45 -3.85 19.75
CA TYR A 222 9.05 -3.82 18.42
C TYR A 222 9.07 -5.21 17.78
N MET A 223 8.44 -5.35 16.62
CA MET A 223 8.31 -6.61 15.90
C MET A 223 9.36 -6.80 14.79
N GLY A 224 10.12 -5.76 14.45
CA GLY A 224 11.24 -5.86 13.52
C GLY A 224 11.03 -5.20 12.16
N SER A 225 10.03 -4.33 11.97
CA SER A 225 9.73 -3.74 10.65
C SER A 225 10.88 -2.93 10.06
N TRP A 226 11.57 -2.13 10.89
CA TRP A 226 12.77 -1.40 10.44
C TRP A 226 13.90 -2.34 10.04
N SER A 227 14.16 -3.36 10.84
CA SER A 227 15.20 -4.37 10.57
C SER A 227 14.88 -5.14 9.28
N ALA A 228 13.62 -5.53 9.08
CA ALA A 228 13.15 -6.16 7.85
C ALA A 228 13.29 -5.24 6.62
N PHE A 229 13.05 -3.95 6.81
CA PHE A 229 13.18 -2.95 5.75
C PHE A 229 14.61 -2.77 5.25
N VAL A 230 15.59 -2.68 6.15
CA VAL A 230 16.98 -2.47 5.76
C VAL A 230 17.66 -3.73 5.19
N LEU A 231 17.13 -4.92 5.47
CA LEU A 231 17.72 -6.19 5.02
C LEU A 231 17.81 -6.30 3.48
N PRO A 232 18.90 -6.90 2.95
CA PRO A 232 19.02 -7.27 1.55
C PRO A 232 17.99 -8.35 1.21
N GLY A 233 16.97 -8.00 0.42
CA GLY A 233 15.94 -8.97 -0.01
C GLY A 233 14.51 -8.47 0.09
N LEU A 234 14.25 -7.39 0.84
CA LEU A 234 12.93 -6.75 0.79
C LEU A 234 12.71 -6.16 -0.60
N ARG A 235 11.72 -6.69 -1.32
CA ARG A 235 11.34 -6.20 -2.65
C ARG A 235 10.49 -4.95 -2.52
N LEU A 236 10.93 -3.88 -3.18
CA LEU A 236 10.21 -2.61 -3.26
C LEU A 236 9.67 -2.39 -4.67
N SER A 237 8.78 -1.41 -4.83
CA SER A 237 8.40 -0.92 -6.16
C SER A 237 9.60 -0.32 -6.90
N ASP A 238 9.62 -0.41 -8.23
CA ASP A 238 10.73 0.04 -9.07
C ASP A 238 11.04 1.54 -8.93
N ASP A 239 10.05 2.34 -8.52
CA ASP A 239 10.17 3.78 -8.29
C ASP A 239 10.62 4.13 -6.86
N VAL A 240 10.78 3.14 -5.99
CA VAL A 240 11.13 3.33 -4.58
C VAL A 240 12.60 3.00 -4.35
N ARG A 241 13.28 3.87 -3.59
CA ARG A 241 14.65 3.68 -3.13
C ARG A 241 14.68 3.76 -1.61
N LYS A 242 15.38 2.84 -0.94
CA LYS A 242 15.40 2.78 0.52
C LYS A 242 15.99 4.03 1.13
N GLU A 243 17.01 4.59 0.49
CA GLU A 243 17.68 5.83 0.90
C GLU A 243 16.69 6.99 1.00
N VAL A 244 15.79 7.12 0.02
CA VAL A 244 14.76 8.16 0.00
C VAL A 244 13.70 7.92 1.08
N VAL A 245 13.31 6.66 1.31
CA VAL A 245 12.40 6.30 2.41
C VAL A 245 13.02 6.65 3.76
N ILE A 246 14.31 6.35 3.97
CA ILE A 246 15.06 6.68 5.19
C ILE A 246 15.10 8.20 5.39
N ASP A 247 15.46 8.96 4.37
CA ASP A 247 15.51 10.43 4.45
C ASP A 247 14.13 11.03 4.76
N THR A 248 13.08 10.46 4.16
CA THR A 248 11.68 10.86 4.40
C THR A 248 11.26 10.52 5.84
N LEU A 249 11.57 9.32 6.33
CA LEU A 249 11.27 8.88 7.69
C LEU A 249 11.97 9.77 8.72
N LEU A 250 13.28 10.02 8.56
CA LEU A 250 14.07 10.86 9.46
C LEU A 250 13.62 12.33 9.49
N SER A 251 12.94 12.79 8.44
CA SER A 251 12.42 14.15 8.34
C SER A 251 10.93 14.24 8.73
N HIS A 252 10.33 13.14 9.17
CA HIS A 252 8.92 13.07 9.50
C HIS A 252 8.58 13.93 10.74
N ALA A 253 7.44 14.60 10.70
CA ALA A 253 7.02 15.55 11.75
C ALA A 253 6.90 14.90 13.14
N THR A 254 6.67 13.58 13.22
CA THR A 254 6.69 12.84 14.50
C THR A 254 7.99 13.03 15.27
N PHE A 255 9.12 13.25 14.59
CA PHE A 255 10.44 13.38 15.21
C PHE A 255 10.91 14.83 15.40
N HIS A 256 10.03 15.83 15.25
CA HIS A 256 10.43 17.25 15.31
C HIS A 256 11.13 17.67 16.62
N ARG A 257 10.88 16.96 17.74
CA ARG A 257 11.52 17.19 19.05
C ARG A 257 12.80 16.40 19.24
N VAL A 258 13.09 15.44 18.37
CA VAL A 258 14.21 14.52 18.49
C VAL A 258 15.41 15.04 17.70
N PRO A 259 16.57 15.31 18.33
CA PRO A 259 17.79 15.64 17.62
C PRO A 259 18.13 14.52 16.63
N ARG A 260 18.40 14.90 15.38
CA ARG A 260 18.67 13.96 14.29
C ARG A 260 19.75 12.92 14.62
N GLN A 261 20.78 13.29 15.38
CA GLN A 261 21.85 12.37 15.76
C GLN A 261 21.34 11.23 16.65
N ILE A 262 20.52 11.54 17.66
CA ILE A 262 19.93 10.55 18.55
C ILE A 262 19.01 9.63 17.75
N LEU A 263 18.19 10.20 16.86
CA LEU A 263 17.29 9.44 15.99
C LEU A 263 18.07 8.44 15.10
N LEU A 264 19.16 8.90 14.47
CA LEU A 264 20.01 8.06 13.64
C LEU A 264 20.66 6.93 14.45
N GLU A 265 21.13 7.23 15.66
CA GLU A 265 21.71 6.22 16.56
C GLU A 265 20.73 5.07 16.82
N GLN A 266 19.47 5.40 17.13
CA GLN A 266 18.43 4.40 17.36
C GLN A 266 18.18 3.52 16.13
N PHE A 267 18.15 4.10 14.93
CA PHE A 267 17.97 3.33 13.70
C PHE A 267 19.19 2.50 13.32
N VAL A 268 20.41 3.02 13.49
CA VAL A 268 21.67 2.34 13.15
C VAL A 268 21.90 1.13 14.06
N TYR A 269 21.67 1.29 15.36
CA TYR A 269 21.91 0.25 16.35
C TYR A 269 20.66 -0.60 16.69
N ALA A 270 19.52 -0.34 16.05
CA ALA A 270 18.32 -1.16 16.18
C ALA A 270 18.66 -2.64 15.95
N LYS A 271 18.21 -3.51 16.86
CA LYS A 271 18.51 -4.94 16.82
C LYS A 271 17.39 -5.72 16.16
N ASP A 272 17.75 -6.70 15.34
CA ASP A 272 16.80 -7.71 14.86
C ASP A 272 16.52 -8.79 15.93
N ILE A 273 15.66 -9.76 15.59
CA ILE A 273 15.31 -10.91 16.45
C ILE A 273 16.52 -11.78 16.83
N HIS A 274 17.66 -11.63 16.17
CA HIS A 274 18.90 -12.34 16.44
C HIS A 274 19.92 -11.46 17.20
N GLY A 275 19.54 -10.24 17.60
CA GLY A 275 20.41 -9.30 18.31
C GLY A 275 21.44 -8.59 17.45
N ARG A 276 21.36 -8.71 16.11
CA ARG A 276 22.29 -8.06 15.17
C ARG A 276 21.80 -6.65 14.88
N THR A 277 22.73 -5.70 14.74
CA THR A 277 22.35 -4.31 14.44
C THR A 277 21.87 -4.17 13.00
N ALA A 278 20.99 -3.20 12.75
CA ALA A 278 20.57 -2.82 11.41
C ALA A 278 21.79 -2.46 10.52
N PHE A 279 22.79 -1.80 11.11
CA PHE A 279 24.03 -1.44 10.42
C PHE A 279 24.87 -2.63 9.93
N ASP A 280 24.85 -3.73 10.67
CA ASP A 280 25.60 -4.95 10.31
C ASP A 280 24.88 -5.79 9.26
N THR A 281 23.56 -5.70 9.23
CA THR A 281 22.70 -6.59 8.43
C THR A 281 22.19 -5.96 7.14
N THR A 282 22.24 -4.63 7.02
CA THR A 282 21.75 -3.89 5.86
C THR A 282 22.57 -4.11 4.58
N GLU A 283 21.96 -3.80 3.43
CA GLU A 283 22.63 -3.85 2.12
C GLU A 283 23.64 -2.72 1.92
N THR A 284 24.58 -2.90 0.99
CA THR A 284 25.72 -2.00 0.80
C THR A 284 25.31 -0.54 0.55
N SER A 285 24.33 -0.29 -0.32
CA SER A 285 23.92 1.10 -0.64
C SER A 285 23.29 1.80 0.58
N VAL A 286 22.44 1.09 1.32
CA VAL A 286 21.84 1.59 2.55
C VAL A 286 22.88 1.77 3.65
N LYS A 287 23.85 0.85 3.76
CA LYS A 287 24.97 0.98 4.69
C LYS A 287 25.75 2.26 4.43
N GLU A 288 26.16 2.49 3.19
CA GLU A 288 26.86 3.71 2.79
C GLU A 288 26.03 4.96 3.06
N HIS A 289 24.72 4.91 2.80
CA HIS A 289 23.82 6.03 3.09
C HIS A 289 23.74 6.33 4.58
N LEU A 290 23.54 5.30 5.42
CA LEU A 290 23.51 5.46 6.87
C LEU A 290 24.87 5.95 7.42
N GLN A 291 25.99 5.48 6.87
CA GLN A 291 27.33 5.98 7.21
C GLN A 291 27.48 7.48 6.91
N ARG A 292 26.99 7.92 5.74
CA ARG A 292 26.99 9.33 5.36
C ARG A 292 26.18 10.21 6.30
N LEU A 293 25.05 9.68 6.78
CA LEU A 293 24.15 10.41 7.67
C LEU A 293 24.66 10.42 9.11
N PHE A 294 25.21 9.31 9.61
CA PHE A 294 25.52 9.11 11.02
C PHE A 294 26.94 9.53 11.41
N PHE A 295 27.93 9.28 10.55
CA PHE A 295 29.33 9.55 10.87
C PHE A 295 29.78 10.92 10.37
N PHE A 296 30.51 11.64 11.21
CA PHE A 296 31.16 12.89 10.83
C PHE A 296 32.17 12.62 9.71
N MET A 297 32.07 13.38 8.62
CA MET A 297 32.86 13.15 7.40
C MET A 297 32.75 11.70 6.88
N GLN A 298 31.61 11.03 7.13
CA GLN A 298 31.32 9.64 6.72
C GLN A 298 32.22 8.58 7.36
N ARG A 299 33.02 8.95 8.38
CA ARG A 299 34.12 8.13 8.90
C ARG A 299 34.25 8.14 10.41
N TYR A 300 33.98 9.27 11.04
CA TYR A 300 34.27 9.49 12.44
C TYR A 300 32.99 9.42 13.29
N GLU A 301 32.97 8.52 14.26
CA GLU A 301 31.96 8.48 15.32
C GLU A 301 32.53 9.15 16.56
N PHE A 302 31.94 10.24 17.04
CA PHE A 302 32.47 10.91 18.23
C PHE A 302 32.30 10.05 19.48
N VAL A 303 33.36 9.94 20.27
CA VAL A 303 33.29 9.31 21.60
C VAL A 303 32.38 10.17 22.49
N PRO A 304 31.37 9.58 23.16
CA PRO A 304 30.52 10.32 24.09
C PRO A 304 31.32 10.98 25.21
N GLY A 305 30.95 12.21 25.59
CA GLY A 305 31.60 12.96 26.69
C GLY A 305 32.06 14.37 26.30
N PRO A 306 32.64 15.12 27.26
CA PRO A 306 33.12 16.47 27.00
C PRO A 306 34.26 16.47 25.98
N ALA A 307 34.45 17.61 25.31
CA ALA A 307 35.60 17.77 24.43
C ALA A 307 36.91 17.56 25.21
N ALA A 308 37.85 16.82 24.61
CA ALA A 308 39.17 16.59 25.17
C ALA A 308 39.94 17.91 25.34
N HIS A 309 39.65 18.90 24.51
CA HIS A 309 40.18 20.25 24.61
C HIS A 309 39.21 21.28 24.02
N VAL A 310 39.12 22.46 24.65
CA VAL A 310 38.37 23.61 24.15
C VAL A 310 39.24 24.86 24.31
N SER A 311 39.42 25.62 23.24
CA SER A 311 40.12 26.91 23.22
C SER A 311 39.27 27.96 22.49
N ALA A 312 39.77 29.19 22.41
CA ALA A 312 39.13 30.27 21.66
C ALA A 312 39.02 29.97 20.15
N THR A 313 39.81 29.04 19.61
CA THR A 313 39.89 28.78 18.16
C THR A 313 39.72 27.31 17.80
N SER A 314 39.59 26.40 18.76
CA SER A 314 39.50 24.96 18.48
C SER A 314 38.73 24.18 19.55
N VAL A 315 38.06 23.13 19.10
CA VAL A 315 37.46 22.09 19.94
C VAL A 315 38.02 20.75 19.47
N VAL A 316 38.66 20.00 20.36
CA VAL A 316 39.17 18.67 20.08
C VAL A 316 38.25 17.65 20.72
N ARG A 317 37.68 16.76 19.90
CA ARG A 317 36.92 15.59 20.37
C ARG A 317 37.61 14.32 19.92
N LEU A 318 37.52 13.30 20.77
CA LEU A 318 37.90 11.95 20.40
C LEU A 318 36.83 11.36 19.50
N ALA A 319 37.24 10.58 18.51
CA ALA A 319 36.34 9.87 17.62
C ALA A 319 36.90 8.49 17.28
N TYR A 320 36.02 7.50 17.13
CA TYR A 320 36.33 6.24 16.49
C TYR A 320 36.38 6.44 14.99
N ASP A 321 37.46 5.98 14.37
CA ASP A 321 37.65 6.05 12.94
C ASP A 321 37.27 4.71 12.31
N HIS A 322 36.10 4.67 11.67
CA HIS A 322 35.57 3.49 10.99
C HIS A 322 36.15 3.27 9.58
N GLY A 323 36.89 4.24 9.04
CA GLY A 323 37.47 4.21 7.69
C GLY A 323 38.96 3.91 7.66
N ILE A 324 39.64 3.91 8.82
CA ILE A 324 41.11 3.76 8.91
C ILE A 324 41.60 2.46 8.27
N CYS A 325 40.91 1.34 8.49
CA CYS A 325 41.27 0.06 7.90
C CYS A 325 41.22 0.08 6.37
N HIS A 326 40.19 0.71 5.80
CA HIS A 326 40.04 0.82 4.36
C HIS A 326 41.10 1.74 3.74
N GLN A 327 41.40 2.88 4.40
CA GLN A 327 42.46 3.78 3.97
C GLN A 327 43.82 3.08 3.99
N VAL A 328 44.19 2.48 5.13
CA VAL A 328 45.47 1.79 5.30
C VAL A 328 45.59 0.62 4.32
N PHE A 329 44.50 -0.12 4.07
CA PHE A 329 44.47 -1.16 3.06
C PHE A 329 44.75 -0.61 1.66
N HIS A 330 44.04 0.43 1.21
CA HIS A 330 44.26 1.02 -0.12
C HIS A 330 45.66 1.60 -0.30
N GLU A 331 46.20 2.27 0.73
CA GLU A 331 47.55 2.84 0.69
C GLU A 331 48.64 1.76 0.58
N LEU A 332 48.37 0.54 1.07
CA LEU A 332 49.34 -0.55 1.14
C LEU A 332 49.03 -1.71 0.18
N ALA A 333 47.88 -1.73 -0.50
CA ALA A 333 47.44 -2.84 -1.35
C ALA A 333 48.36 -3.09 -2.55
N ASP A 334 48.96 -2.04 -3.11
CA ASP A 334 49.90 -2.15 -4.23
C ASP A 334 51.30 -2.63 -3.81
N GLN A 335 51.56 -2.72 -2.50
CA GLN A 335 52.78 -3.29 -1.95
C GLN A 335 52.59 -4.81 -1.84
N LEU A 336 52.81 -5.51 -2.95
CA LEU A 336 52.79 -6.98 -3.07
C LEU A 336 53.45 -7.65 -1.85
N ASN A 337 52.65 -8.32 -1.00
CA ASN A 337 53.00 -9.10 0.22
C ASN A 337 52.84 -8.44 1.61
N VAL A 338 52.09 -7.35 1.78
CA VAL A 338 51.89 -6.81 3.13
C VAL A 338 50.76 -7.53 3.87
N CYS A 339 51.13 -8.38 4.84
CA CYS A 339 50.23 -8.76 5.92
C CYS A 339 50.06 -7.53 6.84
N LEU A 340 48.84 -6.98 6.95
CA LEU A 340 48.58 -5.82 7.80
C LEU A 340 48.77 -6.19 9.27
N THR A 341 49.72 -5.54 9.94
CA THR A 341 50.02 -5.68 11.37
C THR A 341 49.59 -4.43 12.13
N LEU A 342 49.29 -4.56 13.42
CA LEU A 342 48.90 -3.45 14.31
C LEU A 342 49.90 -2.27 14.32
N LYS A 343 51.16 -2.47 13.90
CA LYS A 343 52.16 -1.39 13.81
C LYS A 343 51.83 -0.37 12.72
N GLN A 344 51.16 -0.79 11.64
CA GLN A 344 50.79 0.10 10.53
C GLN A 344 49.58 1.00 10.85
N PHE A 345 48.87 0.72 11.95
CA PHE A 345 47.74 1.52 12.42
C PHE A 345 48.11 2.57 13.50
N ARG A 346 49.40 2.66 13.89
CA ARG A 346 49.86 3.49 15.00
C ARG A 346 50.71 4.71 14.57
N GLN A 347 50.78 5.02 13.28
CA GLN A 347 51.58 6.14 12.77
C GLN A 347 50.85 7.47 12.84
#